data_AF-M0QWA3-F1
#
_entry.id   AF-M0QWA3-F1
#
_cell.length_a   1.000
_cell.length_b   1.000
_cell.length_c   1.000
_cell.angle_alpha   90.00
_cell.angle_beta   90.00
_cell.angle_gamma   90.00
#
_symmetry.space_group_name_H-M   'P 1'
#
loop_
_entity.id
_entity.type
_entity.pdbx_description
1 polymer ?
#
loop_
_entity_poly.entity_id
_entity_poly.type
_entity_poly.pdbx_seq_one_letter_code
_entity_poly.pdbx_strand_id
1 'polypeptide(L)'
;MVICLHCPDQDDSLEEVTEECYSPPTLQNLAIQSLLRDEALAISALTDLPQSLFPVIFEEAFTDGYIGILKAMIPVWPFPYLSLGKQINNCNLETLKAMLEGLDILLAQKVQTSRCKLRVINWREDDLKIWAGSHEGEGLPDFRTEKQPIENSAGCEVKKELKVTTEVLRMKGRLDESTTYLLQWAQQRKDSIHLFCRKLLIEGLTKASVIEIFKTVHADCIQELILRCICIEELAFLNPYLKLMKSLFTLTLDHIIGTFSLGDSEKLDEETIFSLISQLPTLHCLQKLYVNDVPFIKGNLKEYLR
;
A
#
# COMPACT_ATOMS: atom_id res chain seq x y z
N MET A 1 -57.94 -44.48 16.90
CA MET A 1 -56.87 -45.50 16.82
C MET A 1 -56.46 -45.56 15.37
N VAL A 2 -55.25 -45.25 14.94
CA VAL A 2 -53.95 -45.41 15.60
C VAL A 2 -53.08 -44.19 15.26
N ILE A 3 -52.45 -43.62 16.28
CA ILE A 3 -51.37 -42.64 16.16
C ILE A 3 -50.10 -43.45 15.91
N CYS A 4 -49.42 -43.22 14.79
CA CYS A 4 -48.07 -43.73 14.59
C CYS A 4 -47.09 -42.65 15.04
N LEU A 5 -46.51 -42.85 16.21
CA LEU A 5 -45.34 -42.12 16.73
C LEU A 5 -44.10 -42.92 16.33
N HIS A 6 -43.04 -42.21 15.91
CA HIS A 6 -41.72 -42.69 15.45
C HIS A 6 -41.55 -43.02 13.96
N CYS A 7 -41.30 -41.98 13.17
CA CYS A 7 -40.16 -41.98 12.25
C CYS A 7 -39.35 -40.70 12.52
N PRO A 8 -38.03 -40.76 12.76
CA PRO A 8 -37.22 -39.57 12.92
C PRO A 8 -37.14 -38.83 11.58
N ASP A 9 -37.23 -37.50 11.64
CA ASP A 9 -37.02 -36.60 10.53
C ASP A 9 -35.67 -36.93 9.86
N GLN A 10 -35.72 -37.40 8.62
CA GLN A 10 -34.56 -37.33 7.72
C GLN A 10 -34.40 -35.85 7.38
N ASP A 11 -33.61 -35.16 8.20
CA ASP A 11 -32.98 -33.91 7.84
C ASP A 11 -31.97 -34.26 6.74
N ASP A 12 -32.40 -34.22 5.48
CA ASP A 12 -31.52 -34.19 4.31
C ASP A 12 -30.79 -32.84 4.33
N SER A 13 -29.89 -32.69 5.30
CA SER A 13 -28.84 -31.69 5.27
C SER A 13 -27.91 -32.09 4.12
N LEU A 14 -28.24 -31.63 2.91
CA LEU A 14 -27.29 -31.51 1.82
C LEU A 14 -26.22 -30.53 2.30
N GLU A 15 -25.25 -31.04 3.05
CA GLU A 15 -23.92 -30.45 3.13
C GLU A 15 -23.42 -30.42 1.68
N GLU A 16 -23.57 -29.25 1.07
CA GLU A 16 -22.90 -28.89 -0.16
C GLU A 16 -21.40 -28.90 0.18
N VAL A 17 -20.80 -30.09 0.14
CA VAL A 17 -19.36 -30.28 0.15
C VAL A 17 -18.89 -29.57 -1.11
N THR A 18 -18.47 -28.32 -0.96
CA THR A 18 -17.65 -27.64 -1.95
C THR A 18 -16.35 -28.42 -2.03
N GLU A 19 -16.34 -29.49 -2.84
CA GLU A 19 -15.11 -30.09 -3.33
C GLU A 19 -14.36 -28.97 -4.05
N GLU A 20 -13.33 -28.43 -3.41
CA GLU A 20 -12.33 -27.61 -4.07
C GLU A 20 -11.76 -28.47 -5.21
N CYS A 21 -12.19 -28.17 -6.43
CA CYS A 21 -11.74 -28.88 -7.62
C CYS A 21 -10.26 -28.53 -7.87
N TYR A 22 -9.35 -29.36 -7.35
CA TYR A 22 -7.92 -29.27 -7.61
C TYR A 22 -7.65 -29.50 -9.09
N SER A 23 -7.55 -28.41 -9.85
CA SER A 23 -7.07 -28.47 -11.23
C SER A 23 -5.55 -28.74 -11.22
N PRO A 24 -5.05 -29.69 -12.03
CA PRO A 24 -3.62 -29.97 -12.07
C PRO A 24 -2.83 -28.75 -12.60
N PRO A 25 -1.59 -28.53 -12.14
CA PRO A 25 -0.77 -27.42 -12.59
C PRO A 25 -0.51 -27.51 -14.10
N THR A 26 -0.54 -26.35 -14.77
CA THR A 26 -0.23 -26.28 -16.21
C THR A 26 1.23 -26.62 -16.48
N LEU A 27 1.55 -27.04 -17.71
CA LEU A 27 2.94 -27.27 -18.13
C LEU A 27 3.81 -26.01 -17.93
N GLN A 28 3.24 -24.82 -18.14
CA GLN A 28 3.91 -23.55 -17.90
C GLN A 28 4.27 -23.38 -16.42
N ASN A 29 3.34 -23.65 -15.50
CA ASN A 29 3.59 -23.55 -14.07
C ASN A 29 4.68 -24.54 -13.64
N LEU A 30 4.62 -25.78 -14.12
CA LEU A 30 5.66 -26.79 -13.84
C LEU A 30 7.04 -26.37 -14.38
N ALA A 31 7.10 -25.79 -15.57
CA ALA A 31 8.34 -25.30 -16.15
C ALA A 31 8.92 -24.12 -15.34
N ILE A 32 8.07 -23.19 -14.89
CA ILE A 32 8.48 -22.07 -14.04
C ILE A 32 8.99 -22.58 -12.69
N GLN A 33 8.26 -23.48 -12.03
CA GLN A 33 8.70 -24.07 -10.76
C GLN A 33 10.03 -24.82 -10.90
N SER A 34 10.21 -25.55 -12.00
CA SER A 34 11.47 -26.23 -12.30
C SER A 34 12.61 -25.23 -12.50
N LEU A 35 12.36 -24.13 -13.23
CA LEU A 35 13.33 -23.06 -13.46
C LEU A 35 13.75 -22.38 -12.15
N LEU A 36 12.81 -22.04 -11.28
CA LEU A 36 13.06 -21.30 -10.04
C LEU A 36 13.84 -22.11 -8.99
N ARG A 37 13.88 -23.44 -9.10
CA ARG A 37 14.69 -24.30 -8.22
C ARG A 37 16.20 -24.08 -8.38
N ASP A 38 16.65 -23.65 -9.56
CA ASP A 38 18.04 -23.30 -9.81
C ASP A 38 18.17 -21.79 -9.98
N GLU A 39 18.54 -21.11 -8.89
CA GLU A 39 18.65 -19.65 -8.87
C GLU A 39 19.63 -19.11 -9.92
N ALA A 40 20.78 -19.75 -10.09
CA ALA A 40 21.80 -19.30 -11.05
C ALA A 40 21.28 -19.43 -12.49
N LEU A 41 20.63 -20.55 -12.80
CA LEU A 41 20.00 -20.79 -14.10
C LEU A 41 18.86 -19.79 -14.34
N ALA A 42 17.96 -19.60 -13.36
CA ALA A 42 16.85 -18.65 -13.45
C ALA A 42 17.34 -17.22 -13.71
N ILE A 43 18.35 -16.75 -12.98
CA ILE A 43 18.93 -15.41 -13.15
C ILE A 43 19.57 -15.27 -14.54
N SER A 44 20.32 -16.27 -15.01
CA SER A 44 20.93 -16.23 -16.33
C SER A 44 19.88 -16.15 -17.45
N ALA A 45 18.77 -16.87 -17.30
CA ALA A 45 17.68 -16.93 -18.27
C ALA A 45 16.86 -15.63 -18.38
N LEU A 46 16.92 -14.72 -17.39
CA LEU A 46 16.16 -13.47 -17.41
C LEU A 46 16.43 -12.62 -18.66
N THR A 47 17.63 -12.73 -19.22
CA THR A 47 18.03 -11.99 -20.42
C THR A 47 17.38 -12.49 -21.71
N ASP A 48 17.01 -13.76 -21.76
CA ASP A 48 16.44 -14.44 -22.95
C ASP A 48 14.95 -14.78 -22.79
N LEU A 49 14.42 -14.73 -21.56
CA LEU A 49 13.03 -15.04 -21.25
C LEU A 49 12.05 -14.15 -22.04
N PRO A 50 10.94 -14.67 -22.57
CA PRO A 50 9.86 -13.84 -23.09
C PRO A 50 9.32 -12.86 -22.04
N GLN A 51 9.06 -11.61 -22.45
CA GLN A 51 8.56 -10.56 -21.53
C GLN A 51 7.21 -10.94 -20.89
N SER A 52 6.39 -11.72 -21.58
CA SER A 52 5.10 -12.22 -21.08
C SER A 52 5.23 -13.17 -19.89
N LEU A 53 6.40 -13.79 -19.68
CA LEU A 53 6.63 -14.69 -18.55
C LEU A 53 7.08 -13.96 -17.28
N PHE A 54 7.55 -12.71 -17.38
CA PHE A 54 8.04 -11.95 -16.23
C PHE A 54 7.02 -11.81 -15.10
N PRO A 55 5.75 -11.46 -15.35
CA PRO A 55 4.75 -11.36 -14.30
C PRO A 55 4.49 -12.68 -13.58
N VAL A 56 4.40 -13.78 -14.35
CA VAL A 56 4.12 -15.12 -13.81
C VAL A 56 5.30 -15.62 -12.98
N ILE A 57 6.53 -15.44 -13.49
CA ILE A 57 7.75 -15.81 -12.77
C ILE A 57 7.91 -14.97 -11.51
N PHE A 58 7.62 -13.66 -11.57
CA PHE A 58 7.71 -12.79 -10.41
C PHE A 58 6.72 -13.19 -9.33
N GLU A 59 5.48 -13.49 -9.70
CA GLU A 59 4.45 -13.95 -8.77
C GLU A 59 4.85 -15.25 -8.08
N GLU A 60 5.35 -16.24 -8.82
CA GLU A 60 5.84 -17.49 -8.23
C GLU A 60 7.07 -17.24 -7.35
N ALA A 61 8.03 -16.45 -7.86
CA ALA A 61 9.24 -16.08 -7.13
C ALA A 61 8.93 -15.38 -5.80
N PHE A 62 7.90 -14.53 -5.80
CA PHE A 62 7.43 -13.81 -4.62
C PHE A 62 6.74 -14.73 -3.63
N THR A 63 5.83 -15.58 -4.12
CA THR A 63 5.03 -16.49 -3.30
C THR A 63 5.91 -17.50 -2.57
N ASP A 64 6.91 -18.04 -3.26
CA ASP A 64 7.81 -19.06 -2.72
C ASP A 64 9.07 -18.48 -2.06
N GLY A 65 9.24 -17.15 -2.05
CA GLY A 65 10.33 -16.48 -1.35
C GLY A 65 11.71 -16.61 -2.02
N TYR A 66 11.77 -16.73 -3.34
CA TYR A 66 13.02 -16.77 -4.12
C TYR A 66 13.66 -15.37 -4.23
N ILE A 67 14.18 -14.86 -3.12
CA ILE A 67 14.66 -13.47 -2.96
C ILE A 67 15.77 -13.07 -3.95
N GLY A 68 16.71 -13.96 -4.27
CA GLY A 68 17.79 -13.68 -5.22
C GLY A 68 17.27 -13.44 -6.64
N ILE A 69 16.29 -14.23 -7.04
CA ILE A 69 15.60 -14.10 -8.33
C ILE A 69 14.80 -12.79 -8.37
N LEU A 70 14.01 -12.49 -7.33
CA LEU A 70 13.25 -11.24 -7.23
C LEU A 70 14.16 -10.02 -7.38
N LYS A 71 15.25 -9.98 -6.61
CA LYS A 71 16.27 -8.93 -6.67
C LYS A 71 16.84 -8.77 -8.09
N ALA A 72 17.11 -9.87 -8.78
CA ALA A 72 17.66 -9.86 -10.14
C ALA A 72 16.62 -9.47 -11.21
N MET A 73 15.32 -9.67 -10.95
CA MET A 73 14.25 -9.33 -11.91
C MET A 73 13.97 -7.83 -11.97
N ILE A 74 14.09 -7.10 -10.86
CA ILE A 74 13.78 -5.66 -10.80
C ILE A 74 14.55 -4.84 -11.85
N PRO A 75 15.89 -4.99 -12.01
CA PRO A 75 16.68 -4.18 -12.94
C PRO A 75 16.49 -4.56 -14.42
N VAL A 76 15.76 -5.64 -14.71
CA VAL A 76 15.45 -6.10 -16.07
C VAL A 76 13.95 -6.16 -16.32
N TRP A 77 13.15 -5.58 -15.42
CA TRP A 77 11.69 -5.60 -15.47
C TRP A 77 11.17 -4.92 -16.75
N PRO A 78 10.45 -5.65 -17.63
CA PRO A 78 10.16 -5.16 -18.98
C PRO A 78 8.97 -4.20 -19.06
N PHE A 79 8.27 -3.97 -17.94
CA PHE A 79 7.08 -3.11 -17.89
C PHE A 79 7.33 -1.83 -17.08
N PRO A 80 6.59 -0.75 -17.35
CA PRO A 80 6.71 0.48 -16.57
C PRO A 80 6.17 0.38 -15.15
N TYR A 81 5.30 -0.61 -14.88
CA TYR A 81 4.62 -0.80 -13.61
C TYR A 81 4.91 -2.19 -13.05
N LEU A 82 5.13 -2.26 -11.74
CA LEU A 82 5.18 -3.50 -10.96
C LEU A 82 4.17 -3.39 -9.82
N SER A 83 3.10 -4.16 -9.87
CA SER A 83 2.09 -4.20 -8.81
C SER A 83 2.29 -5.43 -7.94
N LEU A 84 2.30 -5.26 -6.63
CA LEU A 84 2.33 -6.37 -5.67
C LEU A 84 0.95 -6.83 -5.23
N GLY A 85 -0.13 -6.16 -5.65
CA GLY A 85 -1.51 -6.62 -5.44
C GLY A 85 -1.78 -7.20 -4.04
N LYS A 86 -2.47 -8.34 -4.03
CA LYS A 86 -2.71 -9.15 -2.83
C LYS A 86 -1.43 -9.75 -2.22
N GLN A 87 -0.34 -9.83 -2.97
CA GLN A 87 0.91 -10.40 -2.47
C GLN A 87 1.57 -9.52 -1.41
N ILE A 88 1.21 -8.23 -1.31
CA ILE A 88 1.74 -7.34 -0.27
C ILE A 88 1.50 -7.86 1.15
N ASN A 89 0.37 -8.52 1.40
CA ASN A 89 0.04 -9.08 2.71
C ASN A 89 1.00 -10.20 3.13
N ASN A 90 1.63 -10.86 2.15
CA ASN A 90 2.62 -11.91 2.35
C ASN A 90 4.06 -11.39 2.20
N CYS A 91 4.24 -10.07 2.04
CA CYS A 91 5.56 -9.45 1.91
C CYS A 91 6.29 -9.46 3.25
N ASN A 92 7.17 -10.44 3.44
CA ASN A 92 8.08 -10.43 4.57
C ASN A 92 9.22 -9.42 4.36
N LEU A 93 9.95 -9.12 5.44
CA LEU A 93 11.03 -8.14 5.43
C LEU A 93 12.15 -8.48 4.44
N GLU A 94 12.53 -9.75 4.30
CA GLU A 94 13.62 -10.16 3.40
C GLU A 94 13.22 -10.00 1.93
N THR A 95 11.97 -10.31 1.59
CA THR A 95 11.41 -10.06 0.26
C THR A 95 11.39 -8.56 -0.04
N LEU A 96 10.96 -7.72 0.92
CA LEU A 96 11.01 -6.26 0.77
C LEU A 96 12.45 -5.79 0.55
N LYS A 97 13.41 -6.21 1.38
CA LYS A 97 14.84 -5.88 1.24
C LYS A 97 15.35 -6.24 -0.16
N ALA A 98 15.10 -7.46 -0.60
CA ALA A 98 15.53 -7.93 -1.92
C ALA A 98 14.96 -7.08 -3.06
N MET A 99 13.69 -6.69 -2.98
CA MET A 99 13.07 -5.78 -3.96
C MET A 99 13.72 -4.39 -3.95
N LEU A 100 13.93 -3.81 -2.77
CA LEU A 100 14.56 -2.49 -2.62
C LEU A 100 16.03 -2.51 -3.06
N GLU A 101 16.77 -3.59 -2.81
CA GLU A 101 18.11 -3.80 -3.34
C GLU A 101 18.11 -3.94 -4.88
N GLY A 102 17.09 -4.59 -5.44
CA GLY A 102 16.89 -4.62 -6.89
C GLY A 102 16.69 -3.22 -7.48
N LEU A 103 15.96 -2.35 -6.77
CA LEU A 103 15.81 -0.94 -7.15
C LEU A 103 17.13 -0.18 -7.05
N ASP A 104 17.95 -0.46 -6.04
CA ASP A 104 19.28 0.15 -5.89
C ASP A 104 20.19 -0.22 -7.07
N ILE A 105 20.15 -1.49 -7.48
CA ILE A 105 20.87 -1.95 -8.67
C ILE A 105 20.36 -1.19 -9.89
N LEU A 106 19.05 -1.08 -10.08
CA LEU A 106 18.45 -0.34 -11.19
C LEU A 106 18.89 1.13 -11.21
N LEU A 107 18.90 1.81 -10.06
CA LEU A 107 19.32 3.20 -9.94
C LEU A 107 20.83 3.39 -10.17
N ALA A 108 21.64 2.40 -9.83
CA ALA A 108 23.08 2.43 -10.05
C ALA A 108 23.50 2.12 -11.51
N GLN A 109 22.58 1.62 -12.36
CA GLN A 109 22.88 1.28 -13.75
C GLN A 109 23.21 2.54 -14.58
N LYS A 110 24.48 2.68 -14.96
CA LYS A 110 24.96 3.75 -15.86
C LYS A 110 24.50 3.57 -17.31
N VAL A 111 24.23 2.33 -17.72
CA VAL A 111 23.76 1.98 -19.07
C VAL A 111 22.40 1.35 -18.92
N GLN A 112 21.37 2.06 -19.40
CA GLN A 112 20.03 1.53 -19.40
C GLN A 112 19.97 0.30 -20.30
N THR A 113 19.63 -0.85 -19.72
CA THR A 113 19.22 -1.98 -20.56
C THR A 113 17.97 -1.52 -21.32
N SER A 114 17.94 -1.69 -22.65
CA SER A 114 16.77 -1.36 -23.48
C SER A 114 15.50 -2.08 -23.02
N ARG A 115 15.71 -3.15 -22.24
CA ARG A 115 14.70 -4.02 -21.67
C ARG A 115 14.04 -3.44 -20.43
N CYS A 116 14.75 -2.77 -19.52
CA CYS A 116 14.14 -2.29 -18.28
C CYS A 116 13.32 -1.02 -18.49
N LYS A 117 12.03 -1.09 -18.16
CA LYS A 117 11.09 0.03 -18.29
C LYS A 117 10.52 0.52 -16.97
N LEU A 118 10.86 -0.11 -15.84
CA LEU A 118 10.26 0.14 -14.54
C LEU A 118 10.35 1.61 -14.13
N ARG A 119 9.20 2.18 -13.77
CA ARG A 119 9.04 3.57 -13.30
C ARG A 119 8.23 3.66 -12.02
N VAL A 120 7.28 2.74 -11.85
CA VAL A 120 6.36 2.73 -10.72
C VAL A 120 6.31 1.35 -10.09
N ILE A 121 6.59 1.28 -8.80
CA ILE A 121 6.20 0.13 -7.98
C ILE A 121 4.92 0.51 -7.24
N ASN A 122 3.96 -0.38 -7.26
CA ASN A 122 2.67 -0.19 -6.62
C ASN A 122 2.42 -1.27 -5.57
N TRP A 123 2.30 -0.84 -4.33
CA TRP A 123 2.00 -1.63 -3.16
C TRP A 123 0.50 -1.53 -2.80
N ARG A 124 -0.38 -1.53 -3.82
CA ARG A 124 -1.84 -1.56 -3.67
C ARG A 124 -2.33 -2.99 -3.45
N GLU A 125 -3.25 -3.18 -2.51
CA GLU A 125 -3.93 -4.46 -2.28
C GLU A 125 -5.01 -4.71 -3.34
N ASP A 126 -5.66 -3.62 -3.81
CA ASP A 126 -6.88 -3.67 -4.64
C ASP A 126 -6.63 -3.68 -6.16
N ASP A 127 -5.38 -3.54 -6.60
CA ASP A 127 -5.08 -3.59 -8.03
C ASP A 127 -5.16 -5.04 -8.52
N LEU A 128 -6.25 -5.32 -9.26
CA LEU A 128 -6.31 -6.41 -10.24
C LEU A 128 -5.00 -6.46 -11.02
N LYS A 129 -4.54 -7.68 -11.36
CA LYS A 129 -3.28 -8.04 -12.07
C LYS A 129 -3.12 -7.37 -13.44
N ILE A 130 -3.23 -6.05 -13.52
CA ILE A 130 -3.03 -5.24 -14.71
C ILE A 130 -1.55 -4.89 -14.72
N TRP A 131 -0.76 -5.92 -15.00
CA TRP A 131 0.55 -5.73 -15.61
C TRP A 131 0.26 -5.01 -16.92
N ALA A 132 0.48 -3.70 -16.96
CA ALA A 132 0.14 -2.86 -18.10
C ALA A 132 0.76 -3.46 -19.38
N GLY A 133 -0.08 -4.14 -20.16
CA GLY A 133 0.34 -4.95 -21.29
C GLY A 133 -0.79 -5.61 -22.08
N SER A 134 -2.00 -5.78 -21.53
CA SER A 134 -3.10 -6.40 -22.31
C SER A 134 -4.10 -5.42 -22.94
N HIS A 135 -4.08 -4.13 -22.63
CA HIS A 135 -4.88 -3.14 -23.35
C HIS A 135 -4.13 -1.81 -23.47
N GLU A 136 -3.45 -1.62 -24.59
CA GLU A 136 -3.28 -0.28 -25.17
C GLU A 136 -4.70 0.22 -25.53
N GLY A 137 -5.39 0.95 -24.66
CA GLY A 137 -6.68 1.48 -25.08
C GLY A 137 -7.59 2.17 -24.07
N GLU A 138 -7.45 1.98 -22.76
CA GLU A 138 -8.41 2.59 -21.81
C GLU A 138 -7.72 3.34 -20.67
N GLY A 139 -8.11 4.61 -20.56
CA GLY A 139 -7.40 5.66 -19.84
C GLY A 139 -7.30 5.44 -18.34
N LEU A 140 -6.07 5.60 -17.83
CA LEU A 140 -5.83 5.99 -16.45
C LEU A 140 -6.43 7.40 -16.23
N PRO A 141 -6.95 7.75 -15.04
CA PRO A 141 -7.35 9.12 -14.75
C PRO A 141 -6.14 10.06 -14.91
N ASP A 142 -6.33 11.08 -15.74
CA ASP A 142 -5.37 12.16 -16.02
C ASP A 142 -4.80 12.75 -14.71
N PHE A 143 -3.58 12.34 -14.35
CA PHE A 143 -2.73 13.23 -13.60
C PHE A 143 -2.25 14.29 -14.59
N ARG A 144 -2.92 15.45 -14.57
CA ARG A 144 -2.53 16.63 -15.34
C ARG A 144 -1.06 16.92 -15.11
N THR A 145 -0.22 16.41 -15.98
CA THR A 145 1.14 16.89 -16.14
C THR A 145 0.99 18.09 -17.06
N GLU A 146 1.14 19.29 -16.52
CA GLU A 146 1.21 20.49 -17.33
C GLU A 146 2.26 20.27 -18.42
N LYS A 147 1.80 20.29 -19.68
CA LYS A 147 2.67 20.23 -20.85
C LYS A 147 3.48 21.52 -20.87
N GLN A 148 4.71 21.49 -20.36
CA GLN A 148 5.68 22.51 -20.73
C GLN A 148 6.18 22.24 -22.17
N PRO A 149 6.33 23.27 -23.01
CA PRO A 149 6.81 23.08 -24.37
C PRO A 149 8.27 22.64 -24.34
N ILE A 150 8.58 21.58 -25.09
CA ILE A 150 9.95 21.11 -25.31
C ILE A 150 10.69 22.17 -26.12
N GLU A 151 11.54 22.95 -25.46
CA GLU A 151 12.58 23.71 -26.12
C GLU A 151 13.87 22.87 -26.07
N ASN A 152 14.32 22.47 -27.24
CA ASN A 152 15.50 21.63 -27.45
C ASN A 152 16.75 22.33 -26.90
N SER A 153 17.28 21.83 -25.78
CA SER A 153 18.68 22.08 -25.40
C SER A 153 19.38 20.76 -25.09
N ALA A 154 20.52 20.58 -25.73
CA ALA A 154 21.38 19.42 -25.58
C ALA A 154 22.05 19.44 -24.19
N GLY A 155 22.07 18.29 -23.52
CA GLY A 155 22.98 18.04 -22.40
C GLY A 155 22.40 18.10 -20.98
N CYS A 156 21.11 17.81 -20.78
CA CYS A 156 20.60 17.54 -19.42
C CYS A 156 20.34 16.05 -19.27
N GLU A 157 21.17 15.37 -18.46
CA GLU A 157 20.87 14.05 -17.93
C GLU A 157 19.58 14.20 -17.11
N VAL A 158 18.43 13.89 -17.71
CA VAL A 158 17.16 13.87 -16.98
C VAL A 158 17.29 12.75 -15.95
N LYS A 159 17.54 13.10 -14.69
CA LYS A 159 17.47 12.16 -13.56
C LYS A 159 16.12 11.46 -13.65
N LYS A 160 16.14 10.17 -13.97
CA LYS A 160 14.92 9.35 -14.03
C LYS A 160 14.50 9.09 -12.60
N GLU A 161 13.54 9.87 -12.15
CA GLU A 161 12.91 9.71 -10.85
C GLU A 161 12.07 8.44 -10.84
N LEU A 162 12.39 7.52 -9.94
CA LEU A 162 11.59 6.31 -9.73
C LEU A 162 10.49 6.64 -8.72
N LYS A 163 9.25 6.39 -9.10
CA LYS A 163 8.11 6.59 -8.21
C LYS A 163 7.79 5.29 -7.49
N VAL A 164 7.77 5.34 -6.17
CA VAL A 164 7.39 4.20 -5.34
C VAL A 164 6.07 4.55 -4.67
N THR A 165 4.99 3.87 -5.09
CA THR A 165 3.64 4.16 -4.62
C THR A 165 3.20 3.11 -3.61
N THR A 166 2.93 3.55 -2.40
CA THR A 166 2.30 2.76 -1.34
C THR A 166 0.83 3.13 -1.25
N GLU A 167 -0.06 2.15 -1.27
CA GLU A 167 -1.45 2.44 -0.94
C GLU A 167 -1.61 2.67 0.54
N VAL A 168 -1.19 1.69 1.34
CA VAL A 168 -1.35 1.69 2.79
C VAL A 168 0.01 1.68 3.45
N LEU A 169 0.38 2.78 4.10
CA LEU A 169 1.42 2.74 5.12
C LEU A 169 0.75 2.59 6.48
N ARG A 170 1.12 1.53 7.22
CA ARG A 170 0.57 1.25 8.54
C ARG A 170 1.59 1.57 9.62
N MET A 171 1.16 2.31 10.63
CA MET A 171 1.92 2.58 11.85
C MET A 171 1.12 2.04 13.03
N LYS A 172 1.74 1.22 13.89
CA LYS A 172 1.10 0.65 15.09
C LYS A 172 1.95 0.85 16.35
N GLY A 173 1.88 2.02 16.97
CA GLY A 173 2.63 2.45 18.16
C GLY A 173 4.11 2.65 17.85
N ARG A 174 4.77 1.58 17.41
CA ARG A 174 6.05 1.58 16.70
C ARG A 174 5.82 1.18 15.25
N LEU A 175 6.67 1.67 14.36
CA LEU A 175 6.74 1.15 13.00
C LEU A 175 7.17 -0.33 13.07
N ASP A 176 6.52 -1.20 12.31
CA ASP A 176 7.04 -2.55 12.13
C ASP A 176 8.37 -2.50 11.36
N GLU A 177 9.12 -3.59 11.39
CA GLU A 177 10.47 -3.62 10.82
C GLU A 177 10.46 -3.33 9.31
N SER A 178 9.47 -3.82 8.59
CA SER A 178 9.31 -3.60 7.15
C SER A 178 9.00 -2.13 6.83
N THR A 179 8.03 -1.54 7.53
CA THR A 179 7.71 -0.11 7.37
C THR A 179 8.92 0.76 7.72
N THR A 180 9.60 0.47 8.83
CA THR A 180 10.81 1.20 9.24
C THR A 180 11.88 1.15 8.15
N TYR A 181 12.16 -0.05 7.63
CA TYR A 181 13.16 -0.26 6.58
C TYR A 181 12.81 0.51 5.31
N LEU A 182 11.55 0.47 4.87
CA LEU A 182 11.09 1.18 3.69
C LEU A 182 11.28 2.71 3.82
N LEU A 183 10.86 3.29 4.96
CA LEU A 183 10.99 4.72 5.19
C LEU A 183 12.46 5.15 5.21
N GLN A 184 13.32 4.40 5.89
CA GLN A 184 14.76 4.69 5.93
C GLN A 184 15.42 4.58 4.55
N TRP A 185 15.08 3.53 3.81
CA TRP A 185 15.59 3.33 2.46
C TRP A 185 15.16 4.46 1.51
N ALA A 186 13.89 4.89 1.58
CA ALA A 186 13.38 6.00 0.79
C ALA A 186 14.03 7.33 1.19
N GLN A 187 14.21 7.57 2.49
CA GLN A 187 14.85 8.79 2.99
C GLN A 187 16.28 8.97 2.46
N GLN A 188 17.05 7.88 2.42
CA GLN A 188 18.41 7.87 1.89
C GLN A 188 18.48 8.18 0.40
N ARG A 189 17.35 8.05 -0.32
CA ARG A 189 17.24 8.16 -1.78
C ARG A 189 16.25 9.24 -2.22
N LYS A 190 15.95 10.21 -1.35
CA LYS A 190 14.99 11.30 -1.58
C LYS A 190 15.18 12.11 -2.88
N ASP A 191 16.38 12.08 -3.47
CA ASP A 191 16.69 12.80 -4.71
C ASP A 191 16.42 11.98 -5.99
N SER A 192 16.11 10.69 -5.84
CA SER A 192 15.88 9.73 -6.92
C SER A 192 14.57 8.94 -6.76
N ILE A 193 14.06 8.88 -5.53
CA ILE A 193 12.89 8.09 -5.16
C ILE A 193 11.93 8.93 -4.35
N HIS A 194 10.67 8.87 -4.74
CA HIS A 194 9.57 9.52 -4.04
C HIS A 194 8.59 8.46 -3.56
N LEU A 195 8.33 8.46 -2.26
CA LEU A 195 7.36 7.58 -1.61
C LEU A 195 5.99 8.26 -1.58
N PHE A 196 5.07 7.76 -2.41
CA PHE A 196 3.70 8.27 -2.52
C PHE A 196 2.75 7.41 -1.70
N CYS A 197 2.28 7.92 -0.57
CA CYS A 197 1.30 7.24 0.27
C CYS A 197 -0.10 7.83 0.08
N ARG A 198 -1.06 7.02 -0.40
CA ARG A 198 -2.45 7.46 -0.60
C ARG A 198 -3.28 7.34 0.68
N LYS A 199 -3.11 6.25 1.41
CA LYS A 199 -3.84 5.93 2.64
C LYS A 199 -2.82 5.68 3.77
N LEU A 200 -2.91 6.49 4.81
CA LEU A 200 -2.02 6.39 5.97
C LEU A 200 -2.85 5.95 7.18
N LEU A 201 -2.44 4.86 7.83
CA LEU A 201 -3.02 4.42 9.10
C LEU A 201 -2.01 4.65 10.22
N ILE A 202 -2.38 5.45 11.21
CA ILE A 202 -1.62 5.70 12.43
C ILE A 202 -2.42 5.15 13.61
N GLU A 203 -2.01 4.01 14.15
CA GLU A 203 -2.58 3.35 15.32
C GLU A 203 -1.63 3.55 16.51
N GLY A 204 -2.01 4.33 17.52
CA GLY A 204 -1.13 4.67 18.65
C GLY A 204 0.05 5.56 18.23
N LEU A 205 0.36 6.58 19.02
CA LEU A 205 1.29 7.63 18.61
C LEU A 205 2.62 7.59 19.36
N THR A 206 3.71 7.64 18.61
CA THR A 206 5.02 8.04 19.13
C THR A 206 5.55 9.21 18.31
N LYS A 207 5.93 10.31 18.98
CA LYS A 207 6.38 11.54 18.30
C LYS A 207 7.51 11.28 17.29
N ALA A 208 8.43 10.38 17.62
CA ALA A 208 9.56 10.01 16.76
C ALA A 208 9.10 9.40 15.43
N SER A 209 8.21 8.40 15.46
CA SER A 209 7.70 7.71 14.28
C SER A 209 6.92 8.64 13.36
N VAL A 210 6.11 9.55 13.93
CA VAL A 210 5.38 10.57 13.17
C VAL A 210 6.36 11.47 12.40
N ILE A 211 7.39 11.98 13.08
CA ILE A 211 8.41 12.83 12.46
C ILE A 211 9.12 12.08 11.32
N GLU A 212 9.41 10.79 11.48
CA GLU A 212 10.07 9.97 10.46
C GLU A 212 9.20 9.79 9.20
N ILE A 213 7.91 9.49 9.36
CA ILE A 213 6.95 9.38 8.25
C ILE A 213 6.85 10.71 7.51
N PHE A 214 6.63 11.82 8.21
CA PHE A 214 6.41 13.11 7.53
C PHE A 214 7.68 13.73 6.94
N LYS A 215 8.87 13.19 7.26
CA LYS A 215 10.11 13.51 6.54
C LYS A 215 10.24 12.79 5.20
N THR A 216 9.60 11.64 5.06
CA THR A 216 9.76 10.70 3.93
C THR A 216 8.57 10.71 2.99
N VAL A 217 7.36 10.76 3.54
CA VAL A 217 6.09 10.74 2.82
C VAL A 217 5.62 12.17 2.53
N HIS A 218 5.31 12.44 1.27
CA HIS A 218 4.74 13.71 0.86
C HIS A 218 3.28 13.85 1.33
N ALA A 219 3.01 14.82 2.20
CA ALA A 219 1.68 15.08 2.77
C ALA A 219 0.59 15.34 1.70
N ASP A 220 0.95 15.97 0.58
CA ASP A 220 0.04 16.27 -0.53
C ASP A 220 -0.50 15.01 -1.24
N CYS A 221 0.12 13.85 -1.02
CA CYS A 221 -0.29 12.58 -1.63
C CYS A 221 -1.31 11.81 -0.79
N ILE A 222 -1.44 12.18 0.50
CA ILE A 222 -2.32 11.51 1.46
C ILE A 222 -3.76 11.97 1.19
N GLN A 223 -4.59 11.01 0.82
CA GLN A 223 -6.00 11.19 0.51
C GLN A 223 -6.92 10.63 1.59
N GLU A 224 -6.45 9.58 2.28
CA GLU A 224 -7.16 8.97 3.40
C GLU A 224 -6.22 8.86 4.59
N LEU A 225 -6.64 9.38 5.73
CA LEU A 225 -5.92 9.27 6.99
C LEU A 225 -6.81 8.58 8.01
N ILE A 226 -6.32 7.49 8.60
CA ILE A 226 -6.96 6.79 9.70
C ILE A 226 -6.09 6.98 10.94
N LEU A 227 -6.64 7.67 11.93
CA LEU A 227 -6.04 7.85 13.25
C LEU A 227 -6.78 6.94 14.23
N ARG A 228 -6.07 5.95 14.77
CA ARG A 228 -6.64 4.94 15.68
C ARG A 228 -5.95 4.97 17.04
N CYS A 229 -6.69 4.84 18.14
CA CYS A 229 -6.12 4.76 19.50
C CYS A 229 -5.19 5.95 19.81
N ILE A 230 -5.59 7.16 19.41
CA ILE A 230 -4.84 8.40 19.62
C ILE A 230 -5.53 9.20 20.73
N CYS A 231 -4.76 9.82 21.63
CA CYS A 231 -5.34 10.73 22.62
C CYS A 231 -5.48 12.17 22.10
N ILE A 232 -6.33 12.99 22.73
CA ILE A 232 -6.59 14.37 22.28
C ILE A 232 -5.30 15.21 22.24
N GLU A 233 -4.41 15.03 23.22
CA GLU A 233 -3.13 15.74 23.27
C GLU A 233 -2.20 15.36 22.11
N GLU A 234 -2.26 14.11 21.66
CA GLU A 234 -1.50 13.61 20.52
C GLU A 234 -2.08 14.12 19.19
N LEU A 235 -3.40 14.29 19.10
CA LEU A 235 -4.04 14.92 17.94
C LEU A 235 -3.59 16.37 17.77
N ALA A 236 -3.50 17.13 18.87
CA ALA A 236 -2.97 18.49 18.84
C ALA A 236 -1.53 18.53 18.29
N PHE A 237 -0.71 17.51 18.57
CA PHE A 237 0.62 17.36 17.99
C PHE A 237 0.61 17.05 16.48
N LEU A 238 -0.43 16.39 15.96
CA LEU A 238 -0.57 16.07 14.53
C LEU A 238 -1.04 17.27 13.69
N ASN A 239 -1.67 18.28 14.30
CA ASN A 239 -2.23 19.44 13.59
C ASN A 239 -1.29 20.11 12.59
N PRO A 240 0.00 20.34 12.87
CA PRO A 240 0.92 20.92 11.89
C PRO A 240 1.06 20.06 10.63
N TYR A 241 1.03 18.72 10.76
CA TYR A 241 1.12 17.79 9.64
C TYR A 241 -0.19 17.68 8.88
N LEU A 242 -1.32 17.66 9.58
CA LEU A 242 -2.66 17.69 8.98
C LEU A 242 -2.84 18.92 8.08
N LYS A 243 -2.34 20.09 8.48
CA LYS A 243 -2.36 21.33 7.67
C LYS A 243 -1.61 21.19 6.34
N LEU A 244 -0.63 20.30 6.25
CA LEU A 244 0.15 20.07 5.05
C LEU A 244 -0.58 19.14 4.06
N MET A 245 -1.63 18.43 4.48
CA MET A 245 -2.35 17.46 3.65
C MET A 245 -3.43 18.14 2.81
N LYS A 246 -3.00 18.81 1.72
CA LYS A 246 -3.93 19.56 0.86
C LYS A 246 -4.92 18.68 0.11
N SER A 247 -4.59 17.40 -0.08
CA SER A 247 -5.41 16.43 -0.83
C SER A 247 -6.21 15.47 0.06
N LEU A 248 -6.30 15.73 1.37
CA LEU A 248 -7.00 14.84 2.30
C LEU A 248 -8.51 14.87 2.05
N PHE A 249 -9.06 13.76 1.56
CA PHE A 249 -10.49 13.60 1.28
C PHE A 249 -11.25 12.92 2.40
N THR A 250 -10.58 11.99 3.10
CA THR A 250 -11.18 11.19 4.17
C THR A 250 -10.30 11.23 5.41
N LEU A 251 -10.87 11.61 6.55
CA LEU A 251 -10.26 11.50 7.87
C LEU A 251 -11.12 10.57 8.72
N THR A 252 -10.52 9.53 9.28
CA THR A 252 -11.17 8.62 10.23
C THR A 252 -10.47 8.73 11.57
N LEU A 253 -11.26 9.01 12.60
CA LEU A 253 -10.85 9.03 14.00
C LEU A 253 -11.51 7.83 14.69
N ASP A 254 -10.70 6.86 15.08
CA ASP A 254 -11.14 5.54 15.54
C ASP A 254 -10.59 5.30 16.95
N HIS A 255 -11.44 4.92 17.92
CA HIS A 255 -11.01 4.74 19.31
C HIS A 255 -10.20 5.92 19.89
N ILE A 256 -10.70 7.16 19.82
CA ILE A 256 -10.01 8.32 20.41
C ILE A 256 -10.08 8.29 21.93
N ILE A 257 -8.95 8.57 22.59
CA ILE A 257 -8.81 8.54 24.04
C ILE A 257 -8.89 9.98 24.59
N GLY A 258 -9.81 10.23 25.53
CA GLY A 258 -10.04 11.57 26.09
C GLY A 258 -8.83 12.14 26.86
N THR A 259 -8.45 11.49 27.95
CA THR A 259 -7.25 11.81 28.75
C THR A 259 -6.71 10.52 29.39
N PHE A 260 -5.42 10.49 29.75
CA PHE A 260 -4.82 9.39 30.54
C PHE A 260 -5.31 9.41 32.00
N SER A 261 -6.62 9.37 32.23
CA SER A 261 -7.15 9.08 33.57
C SER A 261 -7.16 7.56 33.76
N LEU A 262 -6.39 7.09 34.73
CA LEU A 262 -6.26 5.68 35.08
C LEU A 262 -7.61 5.18 35.63
N GLY A 263 -8.41 4.48 34.83
CA GLY A 263 -9.59 3.81 35.36
C GLY A 263 -10.52 3.21 34.32
N ASP A 264 -11.13 4.03 33.48
CA ASP A 264 -12.25 3.59 32.68
C ASP A 264 -12.17 4.17 31.26
N SER A 265 -12.40 3.32 30.26
CA SER A 265 -12.67 3.74 28.88
C SER A 265 -14.03 4.44 28.85
N GLU A 266 -14.11 5.65 29.39
CA GLU A 266 -15.30 6.48 29.32
C GLU A 266 -15.57 6.83 27.85
N LYS A 267 -16.79 6.57 27.39
CA LYS A 267 -17.23 6.99 26.06
C LYS A 267 -17.05 8.51 25.94
N LEU A 268 -16.49 8.96 24.83
CA LEU A 268 -16.30 10.38 24.55
C LEU A 268 -17.67 11.09 24.62
N ASP A 269 -17.80 12.10 25.48
CA ASP A 269 -19.01 12.92 25.54
C ASP A 269 -19.05 13.94 24.38
N GLU A 270 -20.22 14.55 24.16
CA GLU A 270 -20.42 15.51 23.07
C GLU A 270 -19.44 16.70 23.17
N GLU A 271 -19.23 17.24 24.38
CA GLU A 271 -18.33 18.38 24.61
C GLU A 271 -16.87 18.07 24.23
N THR A 272 -16.40 16.87 24.56
CA THR A 272 -15.06 16.40 24.21
C THR A 272 -14.91 16.21 22.70
N ILE A 273 -15.96 15.78 22.01
CA ILE A 273 -15.97 15.69 20.54
C ILE A 273 -15.94 17.08 19.91
N PHE A 274 -16.74 18.02 20.41
CA PHE A 274 -16.71 19.40 19.95
C PHE A 274 -15.32 20.02 20.13
N SER A 275 -14.71 19.81 21.29
CA SER A 275 -13.34 20.24 21.57
C SER A 275 -12.36 19.61 20.57
N LEU A 276 -12.48 18.31 20.31
CA LEU A 276 -11.64 17.61 19.35
C LEU A 276 -11.77 18.14 17.92
N ILE A 277 -13.00 18.31 17.43
CA ILE A 277 -13.24 18.80 16.07
C ILE A 277 -12.76 20.25 15.94
N SER A 278 -12.97 21.07 16.98
CA SER A 278 -12.50 22.46 17.02
C SER A 278 -10.97 22.58 17.01
N GLN A 279 -10.25 21.54 17.44
CA GLN A 279 -8.79 21.50 17.39
C GLN A 279 -8.26 21.11 16.02
N LEU A 280 -9.06 20.49 15.14
CA LEU A 280 -8.61 20.12 13.81
C LEU A 280 -8.31 21.39 12.98
N PRO A 281 -7.26 21.36 12.15
CA PRO A 281 -7.04 22.46 11.23
C PRO A 281 -8.12 22.51 10.15
N THR A 282 -8.21 23.64 9.46
CA THR A 282 -9.04 23.75 8.26
C THR A 282 -8.51 22.81 7.18
N LEU A 283 -9.30 21.79 6.83
CA LEU A 283 -8.97 20.78 5.83
C LEU A 283 -9.83 21.02 4.57
N HIS A 284 -9.34 21.83 3.64
CA HIS A 284 -10.13 22.36 2.51
C HIS A 284 -10.70 21.30 1.56
N CYS A 285 -10.04 20.17 1.39
CA CYS A 285 -10.47 19.09 0.51
C CYS A 285 -11.21 17.96 1.24
N LEU A 286 -11.41 18.07 2.56
CA LEU A 286 -12.04 17.03 3.35
C LEU A 286 -13.51 16.89 2.96
N GLN A 287 -13.89 15.69 2.51
CA GLN A 287 -15.25 15.34 2.13
C GLN A 287 -15.92 14.46 3.19
N LYS A 288 -15.14 13.63 3.86
CA LYS A 288 -15.63 12.63 4.81
C LYS A 288 -14.82 12.71 6.10
N LEU A 289 -15.51 12.90 7.21
CA LEU A 289 -14.96 12.76 8.56
C LEU A 289 -15.75 11.66 9.25
N TYR A 290 -15.06 10.59 9.61
CA TYR A 290 -15.61 9.51 10.42
C TYR A 290 -15.07 9.63 11.84
N VAL A 291 -15.94 9.57 12.83
CA VAL A 291 -15.57 9.50 14.24
C VAL A 291 -16.28 8.29 14.82
N ASN A 292 -15.52 7.21 15.03
CA ASN A 292 -16.05 5.93 15.52
C ASN A 292 -16.01 5.89 17.06
N ASP A 293 -16.81 4.99 17.64
CA ASP A 293 -17.03 4.83 19.09
C ASP A 293 -17.66 6.02 19.82
N VAL A 294 -18.28 6.90 19.05
CA VAL A 294 -19.12 7.99 19.54
C VAL A 294 -20.59 7.56 19.50
N PRO A 295 -21.40 7.81 20.53
CA PRO A 295 -22.85 7.75 20.40
C PRO A 295 -23.31 8.88 19.46
N PHE A 296 -23.42 8.57 18.16
CA PHE A 296 -24.08 9.32 17.07
C PHE A 296 -23.95 10.87 17.06
N ILE A 297 -23.10 11.40 16.17
CA ILE A 297 -23.41 12.67 15.49
C ILE A 297 -24.13 12.33 14.18
N LYS A 298 -25.46 12.25 14.23
CA LYS A 298 -26.31 12.21 13.02
C LYS A 298 -26.60 13.64 12.61
N GLY A 299 -25.67 14.29 11.90
CA GLY A 299 -25.77 15.69 11.51
C GLY A 299 -24.77 16.09 10.42
N ASN A 300 -25.10 17.14 9.66
CA ASN A 300 -24.39 17.57 8.46
C ASN A 300 -23.03 18.20 8.85
N LEU A 301 -21.92 17.49 8.58
CA LEU A 301 -20.53 17.86 8.89
C LEU A 301 -20.12 19.31 8.54
N LYS A 302 -20.80 19.94 7.58
CA LYS A 302 -20.53 21.33 7.15
C LYS A 302 -20.74 22.38 8.23
N GLU A 303 -21.57 22.11 9.24
CA GLU A 303 -21.79 23.04 10.35
C GLU A 303 -20.65 23.01 11.40
N TYR A 304 -19.89 21.92 11.44
CA TYR A 304 -18.89 21.65 12.49
C TYR A 304 -17.44 21.95 12.08
N LEU A 305 -17.18 22.14 10.78
CA LEU A 305 -15.82 22.33 10.22
C LEU A 305 -15.54 23.79 9.75
N ARG A 306 -16.18 24.80 10.36
CA ARG A 306 -15.99 26.21 9.98
C ARG A 306 -14.66 26.79 10.47
#